data_AF-A0A966K8P4-F1
#
_entry.id   AF-A0A966K8P4-F1
#
_cell.length_a   1.000
_cell.length_b   1.000
_cell.length_c   1.000
_cell.angle_alpha   90.00
_cell.angle_beta   90.00
_cell.angle_gamma   90.00
#
_symmetry.space_group_name_H-M   'P 1'
#
loop_
_entity.id
_entity.type
_entity.pdbx_description
1 polymer ?
#
loop_
_entity_poly.entity_id
_entity_poly.type
_entity_poly.pdbx_seq_one_letter_code
_entity_poly.pdbx_strand_id
1 'polypeptide(L)'
;MIRSQIIHGTTAISAVMLILIAPSYAQDTSNEQRMIDHCRQRHPEMSVDQCRSMYQNMKNMTPEQRVERCKRNHPELSAEACQKKYGGST
;
A
#
# COMPACT_ATOMS: atom_id res chain seq x y z
N MET A 1 -38.74 -56.36 -1.32
CA MET A 1 -38.68 -56.31 -2.80
C MET A 1 -38.18 -54.91 -3.18
N ILE A 2 -36.86 -54.70 -3.20
CA ILE A 2 -35.95 -54.68 -4.37
C ILE A 2 -36.24 -53.54 -5.36
N ARG A 3 -35.28 -52.60 -5.43
CA ARG A 3 -34.73 -51.84 -6.58
C ARG A 3 -33.91 -50.68 -5.96
N SER A 4 -32.58 -50.70 -5.81
CA SER A 4 -31.47 -50.95 -6.75
C SER A 4 -31.71 -50.33 -8.12
N GLN A 5 -31.11 -49.17 -8.40
CA GLN A 5 -29.84 -49.07 -9.13
C GLN A 5 -29.43 -47.60 -9.36
N ILE A 6 -28.13 -47.39 -9.18
CA ILE A 6 -27.26 -46.28 -9.51
C ILE A 6 -27.46 -45.75 -10.94
N ILE A 7 -27.44 -44.42 -11.11
CA ILE A 7 -27.04 -43.79 -12.39
C ILE A 7 -25.97 -42.74 -12.09
N HIS A 8 -24.80 -43.00 -12.69
CA HIS A 8 -23.62 -42.17 -12.75
C HIS A 8 -23.82 -40.93 -13.62
N GLY A 9 -22.96 -39.93 -13.39
CA GLY A 9 -22.69 -38.84 -14.33
C GLY A 9 -23.52 -37.60 -14.04
N THR A 10 -23.00 -36.39 -14.10
CA THR A 10 -21.79 -35.90 -14.77
C THR A 10 -21.71 -34.43 -14.40
N THR A 11 -20.50 -33.91 -14.21
CA THR A 11 -20.04 -32.55 -14.54
C THR A 11 -20.83 -31.33 -14.02
N ALA A 12 -20.22 -30.21 -13.66
CA ALA A 12 -18.86 -29.77 -13.44
C ALA A 12 -19.03 -28.28 -13.09
N ILE A 13 -17.91 -27.64 -12.72
CA ILE A 13 -17.73 -26.19 -12.82
C ILE A 13 -18.44 -25.36 -11.73
N SER A 14 -18.04 -25.57 -10.47
CA SER A 14 -17.88 -24.41 -9.57
C SER A 14 -16.72 -23.56 -10.10
N ALA A 15 -16.95 -22.79 -11.16
CA ALA A 15 -16.14 -21.62 -11.51
C ALA A 15 -16.47 -20.47 -10.55
N VAL A 16 -16.44 -20.77 -9.25
CA VAL A 16 -16.35 -19.73 -8.23
C VAL A 16 -14.93 -19.20 -8.34
N MET A 17 -14.84 -17.94 -8.73
CA MET A 17 -13.70 -17.08 -8.43
C MET A 17 -12.53 -17.10 -9.45
N LEU A 18 -12.84 -17.02 -10.74
CA LEU A 18 -12.02 -16.16 -11.62
C LEU A 18 -12.38 -14.69 -11.35
N ILE A 19 -12.10 -14.22 -10.13
CA ILE A 19 -12.03 -12.79 -9.85
C ILE A 19 -10.76 -12.31 -10.55
N LEU A 20 -11.00 -11.75 -11.72
CA LEU A 20 -10.13 -10.91 -12.52
C LEU A 20 -9.12 -10.16 -11.63
N ILE A 21 -7.90 -10.70 -11.54
CA ILE A 21 -6.74 -10.00 -10.99
C ILE A 21 -6.30 -9.04 -12.10
N ALA A 22 -6.96 -7.88 -12.17
CA ALA A 22 -6.59 -6.73 -12.99
C ALA A 22 -6.58 -5.50 -12.08
N PRO A 23 -5.63 -4.57 -12.28
CA PRO A 23 -4.43 -4.53 -11.47
C PRO A 23 -4.50 -3.47 -10.36
N SER A 24 -3.79 -3.70 -9.25
CA SER A 24 -3.58 -2.76 -8.14
C SER A 24 -3.03 -1.37 -8.55
N TYR A 25 -2.66 -1.19 -9.83
CA TYR A 25 -2.23 0.08 -10.42
C TYR A 25 -3.32 1.15 -10.42
N ALA A 26 -4.59 0.81 -10.66
CA ALA A 26 -5.67 1.81 -10.68
C ALA A 26 -5.99 2.36 -9.27
N GLN A 27 -5.72 1.59 -8.23
CA GLN A 27 -5.87 2.02 -6.84
C GLN A 27 -4.71 2.92 -6.39
N ASP A 28 -3.48 2.63 -6.85
CA ASP A 28 -2.30 3.42 -6.50
C ASP A 28 -2.37 4.84 -7.08
N THR A 29 -2.85 5.00 -8.32
CA THR A 29 -3.05 6.33 -8.95
C THR A 29 -4.14 7.14 -8.24
N SER A 30 -5.23 6.50 -7.81
CA SER A 30 -6.30 7.15 -7.03
C SER A 30 -5.80 7.59 -5.65
N ASN A 31 -4.97 6.79 -4.99
CA ASN A 31 -4.38 7.13 -3.70
C ASN A 31 -3.36 8.27 -3.81
N GLU A 32 -2.48 8.19 -4.80
CA GLU A 32 -1.50 9.25 -5.09
C GLU A 32 -2.20 10.58 -5.33
N GLN A 33 -3.26 10.61 -6.15
CA GLN A 33 -3.99 11.85 -6.44
C GLN A 33 -4.61 12.45 -5.17
N ARG A 34 -5.21 11.62 -4.29
CA ARG A 34 -5.73 12.09 -3.00
C ARG A 34 -4.63 12.68 -2.11
N MET A 35 -3.43 12.10 -2.11
CA MET A 35 -2.29 12.61 -1.36
C MET A 35 -1.75 13.92 -1.95
N ILE A 36 -1.72 14.05 -3.27
CA ILE A 36 -1.35 15.29 -3.97
C ILE A 36 -2.35 16.41 -3.64
N ASP A 37 -3.66 16.13 -3.72
CA ASP A 37 -4.70 17.11 -3.41
C ASP A 37 -4.61 17.57 -1.95
N HIS A 38 -4.40 16.63 -1.02
CA HIS A 38 -4.20 16.95 0.40
C HIS A 38 -2.95 17.79 0.65
N CYS A 39 -1.84 17.48 -0.04
CA CYS A 39 -0.61 18.27 0.03
C CYS A 39 -0.86 19.72 -0.41
N ARG A 40 -1.54 19.93 -1.54
CA ARG A 40 -1.85 21.27 -2.05
C ARG A 40 -2.79 22.07 -1.14
N GLN A 41 -3.71 21.40 -0.45
CA GLN A 41 -4.58 22.07 0.52
C GLN A 41 -3.79 22.60 1.72
N ARG A 42 -2.73 21.90 2.13
CA ARG A 42 -1.88 22.32 3.26
C ARG A 42 -0.72 23.23 2.87
N HIS A 43 -0.25 23.10 1.63
CA HIS A 43 0.87 23.83 1.06
C HIS A 43 0.44 24.43 -0.27
N PRO A 44 -0.42 25.47 -0.27
CA PRO A 44 -0.91 26.10 -1.50
C PRO A 44 0.23 26.73 -2.33
N GLU A 45 1.37 27.03 -1.70
CA GLU A 45 2.59 27.48 -2.37
C GLU A 45 3.32 26.38 -3.17
N MET A 46 3.03 25.10 -2.91
CA MET A 46 3.70 23.98 -3.60
C MET A 46 2.98 23.60 -4.89
N SER A 47 3.76 23.33 -5.93
CA SER A 47 3.23 22.81 -7.19
C SER A 47 2.79 21.35 -7.06
N VAL A 48 1.95 20.89 -7.99
CA VAL A 48 1.54 19.48 -8.10
C VAL A 48 2.76 18.56 -8.18
N ASP A 49 3.77 18.93 -8.97
CA ASP A 49 5.00 18.14 -9.14
C ASP A 49 5.83 18.07 -7.87
N GLN A 50 5.89 19.16 -7.09
CA GLN A 50 6.57 19.16 -5.79
C GLN A 50 5.84 18.24 -4.79
N CYS A 51 4.52 18.31 -4.73
CA CYS A 51 3.71 17.42 -3.90
C CYS A 51 3.87 15.94 -4.31
N ARG A 52 3.87 15.65 -5.62
CA ARG A 52 4.10 14.31 -6.17
C ARG A 52 5.49 13.80 -5.80
N SER A 53 6.53 14.62 -5.99
CA SER A 53 7.91 14.28 -5.65
C SER A 53 8.06 13.99 -4.16
N MET A 54 7.45 14.81 -3.29
CA MET A 54 7.45 14.59 -1.85
C MET A 54 6.79 13.26 -1.48
N TYR A 55 5.62 12.96 -2.05
CA TYR A 55 4.92 11.69 -1.81
C TYR A 55 5.76 10.49 -2.24
N GLN A 56 6.31 10.51 -3.46
CA GLN A 56 7.16 9.44 -3.98
C GLN A 56 8.42 9.26 -3.14
N ASN A 57 9.05 10.36 -2.71
CA ASN A 57 10.20 10.31 -1.80
C ASN A 57 9.83 9.62 -0.48
N MET A 58 8.69 9.97 0.13
CA MET A 58 8.23 9.32 1.36
C MET A 58 7.89 7.84 1.16
N LYS A 59 7.22 7.49 0.06
CA LYS A 59 6.84 6.11 -0.29
C LYS A 59 8.07 5.22 -0.44
N ASN A 60 9.12 5.73 -1.10
CA ASN A 60 10.33 4.98 -1.42
C ASN A 60 11.42 5.06 -0.34
N MET A 61 11.17 5.77 0.77
CA MET A 61 12.14 5.90 1.86
C MET A 61 12.24 4.61 2.68
N THR A 62 13.45 4.03 2.74
CA THR A 62 13.70 2.79 3.50
C THR A 62 13.57 3.03 5.01
N PRO A 63 13.33 1.99 5.83
CA PRO A 63 13.30 2.12 7.28
C PRO A 63 14.57 2.77 7.84
N GLU A 64 15.74 2.41 7.31
CA GLU A 64 17.03 2.98 7.71
C GLU A 64 17.07 4.47 7.40
N GLN A 65 16.63 4.86 6.20
CA GLN A 65 16.58 6.27 5.82
C GLN A 65 15.58 7.07 6.66
N ARG A 66 14.45 6.46 7.08
CA ARG A 66 13.49 7.08 8.00
C ARG A 66 14.13 7.30 9.38
N VAL A 67 14.90 6.33 9.87
CA VAL A 67 15.65 6.45 11.14
C VAL A 67 16.71 7.55 11.06
N GLU A 68 17.52 7.57 10.00
CA GLU A 68 18.54 8.61 9.81
C GLU A 68 17.92 10.01 9.68
N ARG A 69 16.78 10.12 8.99
CA ARG A 69 16.00 11.36 8.94
C ARG A 69 15.49 11.76 10.33
N CYS A 70 15.02 10.82 11.14
CA CYS A 70 14.59 11.08 12.52
C CYS A 70 15.75 11.61 13.37
N LYS A 71 16.92 10.96 13.35
CA LYS A 71 18.10 11.39 14.12
C LYS A 71 18.54 12.83 13.79
N ARG A 72 18.45 13.22 12.51
CA ARG A 72 18.81 14.57 12.06
C ARG A 72 17.77 15.63 12.42
N ASN A 73 16.49 15.30 12.29
CA ASN A 73 15.39 16.26 12.49
C ASN A 73 14.95 16.37 13.96
N HIS A 74 15.22 15.33 14.75
CA HIS A 74 14.86 15.23 16.16
C HIS A 74 16.08 14.88 17.00
N PRO A 75 17.04 15.81 17.14
CA PRO A 75 18.23 15.57 17.95
C PRO A 75 17.89 15.38 19.44
N GLU A 76 16.68 15.76 19.87
CA GLU A 76 16.18 15.52 21.22
C GLU A 76 15.78 14.05 21.47
N LEU A 77 15.58 13.25 20.42
CA LEU A 77 15.25 11.83 20.53
C LEU A 77 16.52 10.99 20.54
N SER A 78 16.53 9.96 21.38
CA SER A 78 17.61 8.97 21.35
C SER A 78 17.59 8.18 20.05
N ALA A 79 18.76 7.67 19.63
CA ALA A 79 18.88 6.81 18.47
C ALA A 79 17.96 5.57 18.58
N GLU A 80 17.79 5.02 19.78
CA GLU A 80 16.87 3.92 20.06
C GLU A 80 15.40 4.32 19.90
N ALA A 81 15.00 5.54 20.31
CA ALA A 81 13.65 6.03 20.10
C ALA A 81 13.33 6.19 18.60
N CYS A 82 14.28 6.72 17.82
CA CYS A 82 14.15 6.79 16.36
C CYS A 82 14.08 5.39 15.73
N GLN A 83 14.95 4.45 16.14
CA GLN A 83 14.95 3.07 15.65
C GLN A 83 13.63 2.36 15.97
N LYS A 84 13.13 2.47 17.21
CA LYS A 84 11.87 1.85 17.63
C LYS A 84 10.68 2.40 16.86
N LYS A 85 10.68 3.71 16.56
CA LYS A 85 9.55 4.38 15.89
C LYS A 85 9.57 4.24 14.38
N TYR A 86 10.75 4.20 13.76
CA TYR A 86 10.90 4.31 12.30
C TYR A 86 11.72 3.19 11.65
N GLY A 87 12.42 2.38 12.43
CA GLY A 87 13.24 1.27 11.93
C GLY A 87 12.44 0.01 11.60
N GLY A 88 11.15 -0.04 11.96
CA GLY A 88 10.25 -1.11 11.56
C GLY A 88 9.50 -0.78 10.28
N SER A 89 9.88 -1.40 9.15
CA SER A 89 9.02 -1.67 7.99
C SER A 89 9.76 -2.53 6.96
N THR A 90 9.90 -3.82 7.23
CA THR A 90 9.53 -5.01 6.40
C THR A 90 10.24 -6.22 7.01
#